data_AF-A0A0L6JQB6-F1
#
_entry.id   AF-A0A0L6JQB6-F1
#
_cell.length_a   1.000
_cell.length_b   1.000
_cell.length_c   1.000
_cell.angle_alpha   90.00
_cell.angle_beta   90.00
_cell.angle_gamma   90.00
#
_symmetry.space_group_name_H-M   'P 1'
#
loop_
_entity.id
_entity.type
_entity.pdbx_description
1 polymer ?
#
loop_
_entity_poly.entity_id
_entity_poly.type
_entity_poly.pdbx_seq_one_letter_code
_entity_poly.pdbx_strand_id
1 'polypeptide(L)'
;MLYQNYGDVVIFVPDTSKALKQVILETGKENTFKIDPNIKKYHVKLTKPTLDDYRDDAGRLIDGLKACYKYLEDEIKIDYSCLLDLPDVLRKSQWDVIATLLDDREIIAVEEGNVDKVYGIAIDLGTTTIAAYLCELATGKVLFRDSMVNPQVCYGDDVVSRITYVMMNKDGLEKMNSLIIKELNRLIERMAESCGKAAQMISEVVIVCNTAMHHIALNINPSYLGCSPFTSVVRSSLDIKARDLGLNIMDGGNVHFLPIEAGFVGADNIAVLISEEPYKQDKKILIIDIGTNGEIAFGNRERLLVTSCATGPALEGAQIKFGMRAAPGAIEGVRIDEVSLEPSIKIIGDDKWHDGSIMVNVKGICGSGIIDAVAEMIKSGIVDKNGTIVKKNTSPRVRKDEKGKMEYVLLWNYENELGMDISITQKDIRAVQLAKAAFMQVQEYF
;
A
#
# COMPACT_ATOMS: atom_id res chain seq x y z
N MET A 1 21.55 -29.82 -11.38
CA MET A 1 22.43 -29.17 -10.39
C MET A 1 22.21 -29.83 -9.05
N LEU A 2 23.29 -30.33 -8.43
CA LEU A 2 23.30 -30.98 -7.13
C LEU A 2 23.12 -29.93 -6.04
N TYR A 3 22.08 -30.03 -5.22
CA TYR A 3 21.95 -29.21 -4.02
C TYR A 3 22.65 -29.94 -2.86
N GLN A 4 23.75 -29.38 -2.37
CA GLN A 4 24.36 -29.75 -1.09
C GLN A 4 23.65 -28.98 0.04
N ASN A 5 23.33 -29.69 1.12
CA ASN A 5 22.61 -29.16 2.27
C ASN A 5 23.58 -28.36 3.16
N TYR A 6 23.51 -27.02 3.12
CA TYR A 6 24.29 -26.09 3.94
C TYR A 6 23.34 -25.24 4.82
N GLY A 7 22.71 -25.85 5.82
CA GLY A 7 21.90 -25.13 6.83
C GLY A 7 20.59 -24.52 6.31
N ASP A 8 19.98 -23.65 7.14
CA ASP A 8 18.77 -22.91 6.79
C ASP A 8 19.11 -21.83 5.75
N VAL A 9 18.56 -21.99 4.53
CA VAL A 9 18.76 -21.04 3.43
C VAL A 9 17.44 -20.36 3.12
N VAL A 10 17.40 -19.03 3.29
CA VAL A 10 16.32 -18.20 2.75
C VAL A 10 16.71 -17.79 1.34
N ILE A 11 16.05 -18.36 0.33
CA ILE A 11 16.25 -17.99 -1.07
C ILE A 11 15.29 -16.83 -1.39
N PHE A 12 15.84 -15.63 -1.52
CA PHE A 12 15.12 -14.46 -1.99
C PHE A 12 15.48 -14.21 -3.46
N VAL A 13 14.47 -14.17 -4.34
CA VAL A 13 14.64 -13.73 -5.74
C VAL A 13 14.30 -12.23 -5.79
N PRO A 14 15.30 -11.34 -5.95
CA PRO A 14 15.07 -9.91 -5.97
C PRO A 14 14.10 -9.49 -7.09
N ASP A 15 13.30 -8.46 -6.86
CA ASP A 15 12.44 -7.93 -7.91
C ASP A 15 13.23 -7.37 -9.10
N THR A 16 14.50 -6.97 -8.92
CA THR A 16 15.40 -6.65 -10.05
C THR A 16 15.68 -7.85 -10.95
N SER A 17 15.50 -9.08 -10.44
CA SER A 17 15.54 -10.32 -11.21
C SER A 17 14.18 -10.69 -11.82
N LYS A 18 13.09 -9.99 -11.44
CA LYS A 18 11.76 -10.11 -12.05
C LYS A 18 11.59 -8.96 -13.04
N ALA A 19 11.78 -9.22 -14.33
CA ALA A 19 11.81 -8.23 -15.40
C ALA A 19 10.48 -7.48 -15.69
N LEU A 20 9.54 -7.41 -14.75
CA LEU A 20 8.19 -6.88 -14.98
C LEU A 20 7.86 -5.76 -14.01
N LYS A 21 7.67 -4.54 -14.54
CA LYS A 21 6.97 -3.46 -13.81
C LYS A 21 5.52 -3.90 -13.57
N GLN A 22 5.09 -3.86 -12.30
CA GLN A 22 3.70 -4.10 -11.93
C GLN A 22 2.84 -2.94 -12.41
N VAL A 23 1.65 -3.22 -12.91
CA VAL A 23 0.68 -2.18 -13.28
C VAL A 23 -0.06 -1.79 -12.00
N ILE A 24 0.24 -0.61 -11.47
CA ILE A 24 -0.60 0.04 -10.47
C ILE A 24 -1.77 0.66 -11.23
N LEU A 25 -2.99 0.60 -10.70
CA LEU A 25 -4.12 1.35 -11.24
C LEU A 25 -3.75 2.85 -11.36
N GLU A 26 -3.62 3.34 -12.59
CA GLU A 26 -3.22 4.72 -12.87
C GLU A 26 -4.38 5.72 -12.75
N THR A 27 -5.62 5.21 -12.66
CA THR A 27 -6.86 5.99 -12.65
C THR A 27 -7.52 5.95 -11.28
N GLY A 28 -7.53 7.11 -10.61
CA GLY A 28 -8.30 7.36 -9.39
C GLY A 28 -9.37 8.40 -9.67
N LYS A 29 -10.37 8.49 -8.78
CA LYS A 29 -11.36 9.55 -8.83
C LYS A 29 -10.74 10.83 -8.27
N GLU A 30 -10.67 11.89 -9.07
CA GLU A 30 -10.25 13.21 -8.58
C GLU A 30 -11.42 13.85 -7.82
N ASN A 31 -11.35 13.80 -6.49
CA ASN A 31 -12.23 14.58 -5.64
C ASN A 31 -11.65 15.98 -5.46
N THR A 32 -12.51 17.01 -5.51
CA THR A 32 -12.10 18.37 -5.19
C THR A 32 -12.22 18.59 -3.69
N PHE A 33 -11.13 18.98 -3.05
CA PHE A 33 -11.10 19.34 -1.64
C PHE A 33 -10.35 20.65 -1.45
N LYS A 34 -10.68 21.37 -0.38
CA LYS A 34 -9.93 22.57 0.01
C LYS A 34 -8.56 22.12 0.54
N ILE A 35 -7.50 22.60 -0.08
CA ILE A 35 -6.13 22.33 0.34
C ILE A 35 -5.84 23.12 1.62
N ASP A 36 -5.57 22.40 2.70
CA ASP A 36 -5.17 22.94 4.00
C ASP A 36 -4.14 21.97 4.62
N PRO A 37 -2.89 22.00 4.14
CA PRO A 37 -1.88 21.04 4.57
C PRO A 37 -1.49 21.29 6.03
N ASN A 38 -1.17 20.21 6.74
CA ASN A 38 -0.72 20.28 8.13
C ASN A 38 0.62 20.99 8.28
N ILE A 39 1.46 20.95 7.24
CA ILE A 39 2.73 21.67 7.18
C ILE A 39 2.62 22.90 6.31
N LYS A 40 2.97 24.06 6.89
CA LYS A 40 2.90 25.37 6.24
C LYS A 40 4.20 26.15 6.43
N LYS A 41 4.54 26.97 5.43
CA LYS A 41 5.71 27.86 5.46
C LYS A 41 5.28 29.30 5.68
N TYR A 42 5.99 29.98 6.58
CA TYR A 42 5.70 31.32 7.05
C TYR A 42 6.91 32.22 6.84
N HIS A 43 6.76 33.23 5.98
CA HIS A 43 7.79 34.26 5.83
C HIS A 43 7.73 35.25 6.99
N VAL A 44 8.86 35.51 7.64
CA VAL A 44 8.93 36.44 8.77
C VAL A 44 10.25 37.22 8.74
N LYS A 45 10.12 38.54 8.87
CA LYS A 45 11.24 39.46 8.98
C LYS A 45 11.39 39.91 10.43
N LEU A 46 12.50 39.54 11.06
CA LEU A 46 12.79 39.78 12.46
C LEU A 46 13.62 41.05 12.65
N THR A 47 13.47 41.65 13.83
CA THR A 47 14.33 42.78 14.24
C THR A 47 15.65 42.24 14.78
N LYS A 48 16.78 42.72 14.23
CA LYS A 48 18.11 42.37 14.72
C LYS A 48 18.24 42.71 16.23
N PRO A 49 18.86 41.84 17.05
CA PRO A 49 19.10 42.11 18.46
C PRO A 49 19.96 43.37 18.65
N THR A 50 19.65 44.12 19.71
CA THR A 50 20.36 45.33 20.12
C THR A 50 20.64 45.26 21.63
N LEU A 51 21.37 46.24 22.18
CA LEU A 51 21.54 46.33 23.62
C LEU A 51 20.21 46.54 24.37
N ASP A 52 19.24 47.20 23.72
CA ASP A 52 17.90 47.46 24.27
C ASP A 52 16.92 46.28 24.06
N ASP A 53 17.22 45.38 23.12
CA ASP A 53 16.43 44.18 22.82
C ASP A 53 17.35 42.95 22.72
N TYR A 54 17.63 42.35 23.89
CA TYR A 54 18.51 41.21 24.08
C TYR A 54 17.77 39.86 24.20
N ARG A 55 16.50 39.79 23.77
CA ARG A 55 15.74 38.53 23.74
C ARG A 55 16.46 37.47 22.92
N ASP A 56 16.31 36.22 23.35
CA ASP A 56 16.87 35.05 22.67
C ASP A 56 16.28 34.85 21.27
N ASP A 57 17.02 34.11 20.43
CA ASP A 57 16.68 33.92 19.02
C ASP A 57 15.35 33.16 18.83
N ALA A 58 15.02 32.22 19.73
CA ALA A 58 13.77 31.45 19.69
C ALA A 58 12.56 32.33 20.03
N GLY A 59 12.61 33.07 21.14
CA GLY A 59 11.58 34.02 21.53
C GLY A 59 11.38 35.10 20.47
N ARG A 60 12.47 35.62 19.89
CA ARG A 60 12.42 36.59 18.80
C ARG A 60 11.70 36.06 17.57
N LEU A 61 11.96 34.81 17.17
CA LEU A 61 11.29 34.17 16.05
C LEU A 61 9.79 33.98 16.31
N ILE A 62 9.43 33.43 17.47
CA ILE A 62 8.03 33.21 17.87
C ILE A 62 7.25 34.53 17.92
N ASP A 63 7.83 35.56 18.54
CA ASP A 63 7.21 36.88 18.63
C ASP A 63 7.04 37.51 17.23
N GLY A 64 8.03 37.35 16.34
CA GLY A 64 7.94 37.80 14.96
C GLY A 64 6.82 37.10 14.18
N LEU A 65 6.71 35.78 14.32
CA LEU A 65 5.64 35.00 13.69
C LEU A 65 4.26 35.46 14.18
N LYS A 66 4.08 35.61 15.50
CA LYS A 66 2.83 36.12 16.09
C LYS A 66 2.54 37.57 15.76
N ALA A 67 3.57 38.38 15.47
CA ALA A 67 3.39 39.75 15.00
C ALA A 67 2.77 39.76 13.59
N CYS A 68 3.28 38.91 12.69
CA CYS A 68 2.84 38.81 11.30
C CYS A 68 1.54 38.01 11.12
N TYR A 69 1.34 36.94 11.89
CA TYR A 69 0.26 35.96 11.72
C TYR A 69 -0.53 35.82 13.02
N LYS A 70 -1.55 36.66 13.20
CA LYS A 70 -2.33 36.79 14.46
C LYS A 70 -3.21 35.59 14.82
N TYR A 71 -3.40 34.66 13.89
CA TYR A 71 -4.21 33.45 14.10
C TYR A 71 -3.38 32.26 14.60
N LEU A 72 -2.05 32.37 14.61
CA LEU A 72 -1.20 31.33 15.19
C LEU A 72 -1.46 31.20 16.68
N GLU A 73 -1.31 29.98 17.20
CA GLU A 73 -1.61 29.68 18.59
C GLU A 73 -0.68 30.39 19.59
N ASP A 74 -1.14 30.46 20.84
CA ASP A 74 -0.38 31.08 21.92
C ASP A 74 0.87 30.28 22.31
N GLU A 75 0.87 28.95 22.15
CA GLU A 75 2.00 28.09 22.48
C GLU A 75 2.65 27.49 21.23
N ILE A 76 3.55 28.25 20.59
CA ILE A 76 4.40 27.75 19.51
C ILE A 76 5.67 27.14 20.10
N LYS A 77 5.93 25.87 19.79
CA LYS A 77 7.16 25.15 20.14
C LYS A 77 8.16 25.20 18.99
N ILE A 78 9.43 24.95 19.30
CA ILE A 78 10.48 24.79 18.29
C ILE A 78 11.08 23.41 18.48
N ASP A 79 11.14 22.64 17.39
CA ASP A 79 11.77 21.33 17.38
C ASP A 79 13.27 21.46 17.77
N TYR A 80 13.77 20.48 18.52
CA TYR A 80 15.14 20.50 19.00
C TYR A 80 16.18 20.58 17.87
N SER A 81 15.98 19.91 16.73
CA SER A 81 16.94 19.99 15.62
C SER A 81 17.01 21.41 15.04
N CYS A 82 15.87 22.10 15.00
CA CYS A 82 15.80 23.48 14.54
C CYS A 82 16.54 24.44 15.48
N LEU A 83 16.46 24.22 16.80
CA LEU A 83 17.18 25.04 17.80
C LEU A 83 18.70 25.00 17.63
N LEU A 84 19.26 23.88 17.13
CA LEU A 84 20.69 23.72 16.96
C LEU A 84 21.27 24.69 15.91
N ASP A 85 20.56 24.87 14.80
CA ASP A 85 21.02 25.70 13.67
C ASP A 85 20.44 27.12 13.69
N LEU A 86 19.43 27.38 14.53
CA LEU A 86 18.68 28.63 14.57
C LEU A 86 19.58 29.88 14.65
N PRO A 87 20.58 29.98 15.55
CA PRO A 87 21.39 31.20 15.66
C PRO A 87 22.14 31.54 14.38
N ASP A 88 22.66 30.53 13.69
CA ASP A 88 23.45 30.70 12.46
C ASP A 88 22.54 31.06 11.29
N VAL A 89 21.39 30.38 11.16
CA VAL A 89 20.41 30.66 10.11
C VAL A 89 19.88 32.09 10.20
N LEU A 90 19.48 32.57 11.39
CA LEU A 90 18.96 33.92 11.55
C LEU A 90 19.99 35.00 11.17
N ARG A 91 21.27 34.79 11.51
CA ARG A 91 22.33 35.76 11.21
C ARG A 91 22.72 35.74 9.74
N LYS A 92 22.83 34.55 9.15
CA LYS A 92 23.17 34.36 7.73
C LYS A 92 22.12 34.98 6.81
N SER A 93 20.84 34.77 7.13
CA SER A 93 19.68 35.29 6.40
C SER A 93 19.40 36.79 6.64
N GLN A 94 20.24 37.48 7.41
CA GLN A 94 20.03 38.87 7.79
C GLN A 94 18.66 39.12 8.45
N TRP A 95 18.21 38.17 9.27
CA TRP A 95 16.94 38.21 10.00
C TRP A 95 15.69 38.18 9.11
N ASP A 96 15.79 37.69 7.88
CA ASP A 96 14.68 37.50 6.94
C ASP A 96 14.56 36.02 6.59
N VAL A 97 13.60 35.32 7.21
CA VAL A 97 13.56 33.85 7.21
C VAL A 97 12.19 33.29 6.87
N ILE A 98 12.19 32.02 6.44
CA ILE A 98 11.00 31.19 6.37
C ILE A 98 11.01 30.20 7.52
N ALA A 99 9.92 30.20 8.31
CA ALA A 99 9.68 29.17 9.32
C ALA A 99 8.66 28.15 8.77
N THR A 100 9.02 26.87 8.81
CA THR A 100 8.12 25.77 8.49
C THR A 100 7.47 25.27 9.77
N LEU A 101 6.15 25.29 9.85
CA LEU A 101 5.38 24.89 11.02
C LEU A 101 4.56 23.63 10.72
N LEU A 102 4.52 22.73 11.70
CA LEU A 102 3.62 21.58 11.79
C LEU A 102 2.41 21.96 12.65
N ASP A 103 1.19 21.72 12.14
CA ASP A 103 -0.10 22.01 12.80
C ASP A 103 -0.19 23.45 13.36
N ASP A 104 0.48 24.40 12.70
CA ASP A 104 0.58 25.81 13.16
C ASP A 104 1.07 25.98 14.63
N ARG A 105 1.71 24.94 15.18
CA ARG A 105 2.08 24.81 16.60
C ARG A 105 3.55 24.54 16.85
N GLU A 106 4.25 23.91 15.91
CA GLU A 106 5.64 23.53 16.10
C GLU A 106 6.49 23.94 14.91
N ILE A 107 7.51 24.77 15.15
CA ILE A 107 8.51 25.14 14.15
C ILE A 107 9.46 23.95 13.96
N ILE A 108 9.41 23.35 12.77
CA ILE A 108 10.19 22.14 12.43
C ILE A 108 11.40 22.45 11.55
N ALA A 109 11.44 23.62 10.90
CA ALA A 109 12.60 24.10 10.15
C ALA A 109 12.59 25.62 10.03
N VAL A 110 13.78 26.21 9.95
CA VAL A 110 13.98 27.63 9.62
C VAL A 110 15.03 27.71 8.52
N GLU A 111 14.70 28.41 7.44
CA GLU A 111 15.51 28.46 6.23
C GLU A 111 15.59 29.90 5.67
N GLU A 112 16.67 30.17 4.92
CA GLU A 112 16.87 31.42 4.19
C GLU A 112 16.11 31.39 2.85
N GLY A 113 15.52 32.50 2.44
CA GLY A 113 15.00 32.68 1.07
C GLY A 113 13.50 32.94 0.98
N ASN A 114 12.89 32.49 -0.13
CA ASN A 114 11.46 32.66 -0.40
C ASN A 114 10.67 31.45 0.09
N VAL A 115 9.35 31.60 0.22
CA VAL A 115 8.43 30.48 0.50
C VAL A 115 8.52 29.46 -0.63
N ASP A 116 9.40 28.49 -0.46
CA ASP A 116 9.58 27.40 -1.41
C ASP A 116 8.45 26.37 -1.26
N LYS A 117 8.34 25.48 -2.24
CA LYS A 117 7.31 24.43 -2.21
C LYS A 117 7.54 23.47 -1.05
N VAL A 118 6.44 23.05 -0.41
CA VAL A 118 6.42 22.03 0.64
C VAL A 118 6.01 20.70 0.02
N TYR A 119 6.74 19.63 0.33
CA TYR A 119 6.48 18.29 -0.19
C TYR A 119 6.13 17.33 0.94
N GLY A 120 5.26 16.36 0.62
CA GLY A 120 4.92 15.25 1.49
C GLY A 120 4.70 13.98 0.69
N ILE A 121 4.72 12.83 1.36
CA ILE A 121 4.47 11.53 0.74
C ILE A 121 3.29 10.85 1.44
N ALA A 122 2.32 10.37 0.66
CA ALA A 122 1.31 9.44 1.14
C ALA A 122 1.75 8.01 0.82
N ILE A 123 1.73 7.11 1.80
CA ILE A 123 2.16 5.71 1.68
C ILE A 123 1.02 4.79 2.13
N ASP A 124 0.63 3.89 1.23
CA ASP A 124 -0.17 2.71 1.55
C ASP A 124 0.78 1.52 1.76
N LEU A 125 0.94 1.13 3.02
CA LEU A 125 1.77 0.01 3.45
C LEU A 125 0.91 -1.25 3.56
N GLY A 126 0.64 -1.85 2.40
CA GLY A 126 -0.05 -3.12 2.31
C GLY A 126 0.82 -4.31 2.72
N THR A 127 0.17 -5.44 3.01
CA THR A 127 0.87 -6.70 3.31
C THR A 127 1.74 -7.13 2.13
N THR A 128 1.28 -6.88 0.91
CA THR A 128 1.83 -7.50 -0.31
C THR A 128 2.56 -6.48 -1.20
N THR A 129 2.10 -5.23 -1.17
CA THR A 129 2.59 -4.11 -1.98
C THR A 129 2.65 -2.86 -1.10
N ILE A 130 3.67 -2.04 -1.31
CA ILE A 130 3.79 -0.70 -0.74
C ILE A 130 3.64 0.28 -1.89
N ALA A 131 2.62 1.15 -1.83
CA ALA A 131 2.39 2.19 -2.83
C ALA A 131 2.65 3.56 -2.21
N ALA A 132 3.27 4.46 -2.97
CA ALA A 132 3.58 5.80 -2.50
C ALA A 132 3.32 6.88 -3.55
N TYR A 133 2.92 8.05 -3.05
CA TYR A 133 2.52 9.21 -3.83
C TYR A 133 3.27 10.44 -3.28
N LEU A 134 4.18 11.00 -4.06
CA LEU A 134 4.89 12.23 -3.72
C LEU A 134 4.02 13.41 -4.16
N CYS A 135 3.72 14.30 -3.22
CA CYS A 135 2.76 15.39 -3.39
C CYS A 135 3.41 16.74 -3.11
N GLU A 136 3.01 17.76 -3.87
CA GLU A 136 3.23 19.16 -3.54
C GLU A 136 2.10 19.64 -2.62
N LEU A 137 2.39 19.87 -1.33
CA LEU A 137 1.37 20.10 -0.31
C LEU A 137 0.58 21.39 -0.51
N ALA A 138 1.22 22.44 -1.06
CA ALA A 138 0.56 23.72 -1.33
C ALA A 138 -0.52 23.64 -2.42
N THR A 139 -0.39 22.69 -3.36
CA THR A 139 -1.31 22.56 -4.51
C THR A 139 -2.09 21.25 -4.50
N GLY A 140 -1.77 20.30 -3.61
CA GLY A 140 -2.35 18.96 -3.60
C GLY A 140 -1.94 18.10 -4.81
N LYS A 141 -1.05 18.59 -5.67
CA LYS A 141 -0.68 17.89 -6.90
C LYS A 141 0.22 16.70 -6.61
N VAL A 142 -0.17 15.52 -7.11
CA VAL A 142 0.71 14.35 -7.15
C VAL A 142 1.78 14.56 -8.22
N LEU A 143 3.04 14.58 -7.79
CA LEU A 143 4.21 14.79 -8.64
C LEU A 143 4.75 13.48 -9.21
N PHE A 144 4.76 12.44 -8.39
CA PHE A 144 5.30 11.14 -8.74
C PHE A 144 4.59 10.02 -7.99
N ARG A 145 4.47 8.85 -8.63
CA ARG A 145 3.86 7.66 -8.06
C ARG A 145 4.84 6.51 -8.20
N ASP A 146 4.96 5.71 -7.17
CA ASP A 146 5.87 4.56 -7.15
C ASP A 146 5.30 3.44 -6.29
N SER A 147 5.79 2.22 -6.49
CA SER A 147 5.45 1.08 -5.65
C SER A 147 6.57 0.06 -5.57
N MET A 148 6.44 -0.87 -4.62
CA MET A 148 7.29 -2.04 -4.52
C MET A 148 6.56 -3.20 -3.84
N VAL A 149 7.10 -4.40 -3.97
CA VAL A 149 6.67 -5.54 -3.16
C VAL A 149 7.10 -5.29 -1.71
N ASN A 150 6.21 -5.60 -0.76
CA ASN A 150 6.58 -5.52 0.65
C ASN A 150 7.69 -6.56 0.96
N PRO A 151 8.88 -6.14 1.44
CA PRO A 151 10.02 -7.02 1.65
C PRO A 151 9.75 -8.10 2.71
N GLN A 152 8.75 -7.90 3.57
CA GLN A 152 8.39 -8.84 4.62
C GLN A 152 7.74 -10.13 4.11
N VAL A 153 7.45 -10.22 2.81
CA VAL A 153 6.92 -11.44 2.19
C VAL A 153 7.80 -12.68 2.47
N CYS A 154 9.11 -12.50 2.67
CA CYS A 154 10.01 -13.60 3.02
C CYS A 154 9.82 -14.16 4.44
N TYR A 155 9.08 -13.47 5.32
CA TYR A 155 8.76 -13.90 6.67
C TYR A 155 7.29 -14.26 6.87
N GLY A 156 6.45 -14.06 5.85
CA GLY A 156 5.03 -14.39 5.89
C GLY A 156 4.27 -13.77 4.73
N ASP A 157 3.45 -14.61 4.08
CA ASP A 157 2.60 -14.22 2.95
C ASP A 157 1.39 -13.38 3.40
N ASP A 158 0.99 -13.46 4.67
CA ASP A 158 -0.17 -12.76 5.24
C ASP A 158 0.12 -12.14 6.61
N VAL A 159 -0.85 -11.41 7.17
CA VAL A 159 -0.68 -10.73 8.47
C VAL A 159 -0.51 -11.72 9.62
N VAL A 160 -1.19 -12.88 9.60
CA VAL A 160 -1.16 -13.86 10.69
C VAL A 160 0.17 -14.59 10.74
N SER A 161 0.71 -14.98 9.60
CA SER A 161 2.03 -15.60 9.45
C SER A 161 3.13 -14.65 9.90
N ARG A 162 3.03 -13.34 9.62
CA ARG A 162 3.97 -12.33 10.14
C ARG A 162 3.88 -12.15 11.66
N ILE A 163 2.67 -12.08 12.21
CA ILE A 163 2.48 -12.05 13.67
C ILE A 163 3.10 -13.30 14.31
N THR A 164 2.85 -14.47 13.72
CA THR A 164 3.42 -15.75 14.16
C THR A 164 4.94 -15.73 14.07
N TYR A 165 5.52 -15.15 13.01
CA TYR A 165 6.97 -15.00 12.87
C TYR A 165 7.55 -14.15 14.01
N VAL A 166 6.91 -13.04 14.39
CA VAL A 166 7.32 -12.25 15.57
C VAL A 166 7.24 -13.08 16.84
N MET A 167 6.17 -13.84 17.02
CA MET A 167 5.97 -14.65 18.23
C MET A 167 7.01 -15.76 18.36
N MET A 168 7.42 -16.36 17.23
CA MET A 168 8.34 -17.50 17.20
C MET A 168 9.82 -17.09 17.21
N ASN A 169 10.15 -15.85 16.84
CA ASN A 169 11.52 -15.39 16.69
C ASN A 169 11.79 -14.18 17.59
N LYS A 170 12.76 -14.31 18.50
CA LYS A 170 13.11 -13.27 19.47
C LYS A 170 13.46 -11.92 18.82
N ASP A 171 14.07 -11.93 17.65
CA ASP A 171 14.46 -10.75 16.86
C ASP A 171 13.51 -10.51 15.66
N GLY A 172 12.36 -11.20 15.62
CA GLY A 172 11.46 -11.16 14.48
C GLY A 172 10.84 -9.78 14.22
N LEU A 173 10.46 -9.08 15.30
CA LEU A 173 9.92 -7.71 15.21
C LEU A 173 10.96 -6.73 14.66
N GLU A 174 12.15 -6.71 15.27
CA GLU A 174 13.23 -5.79 14.89
C GLU A 174 13.66 -6.00 13.44
N LYS A 175 13.80 -7.26 13.00
CA LYS A 175 14.11 -7.60 11.60
C LYS A 175 13.05 -7.06 10.64
N MET A 176 11.78 -7.35 10.92
CA MET A 176 10.68 -6.94 10.05
C MET A 176 10.48 -5.42 10.02
N ASN A 177 10.65 -4.74 11.16
CA ASN A 177 10.64 -3.29 11.24
C ASN A 177 11.80 -2.67 10.44
N SER A 178 13.03 -3.12 10.69
CA SER A 178 14.23 -2.62 10.00
C SER A 178 14.13 -2.76 8.48
N LEU A 179 13.53 -3.85 7.99
CA LEU A 179 13.29 -4.06 6.58
C LEU A 179 12.28 -3.08 5.99
N ILE A 180 11.18 -2.80 6.70
CA ILE A 180 10.23 -1.77 6.28
C ILE A 180 10.93 -0.42 6.22
N ILE A 181 11.59 0.02 7.31
CA ILE A 181 12.22 1.33 7.38
C ILE A 181 13.26 1.52 6.27
N LYS A 182 14.10 0.50 6.04
CA LYS A 182 15.08 0.51 4.96
C LYS A 182 14.44 0.67 3.58
N GLU A 183 13.38 -0.08 3.29
CA GLU A 183 12.72 0.01 1.99
C GLU A 183 11.92 1.32 1.82
N LEU A 184 11.27 1.81 2.89
CA LEU A 184 10.62 3.13 2.87
C LEU A 184 11.64 4.23 2.54
N ASN A 185 12.82 4.22 3.16
CA ASN A 185 13.88 5.18 2.82
C ASN A 185 14.31 5.09 1.35
N ARG A 186 14.51 3.88 0.84
CA ARG A 186 14.86 3.66 -0.56
C ARG A 186 13.77 4.14 -1.53
N LEU A 187 12.50 3.99 -1.16
CA LEU A 187 11.36 4.49 -1.92
C LEU A 187 11.34 6.03 -1.91
N ILE A 188 11.45 6.63 -0.73
CA ILE A 188 11.50 8.09 -0.52
C ILE A 188 12.60 8.73 -1.36
N GLU A 189 13.83 8.20 -1.28
CA GLU A 189 14.98 8.67 -2.05
C GLU A 189 14.72 8.59 -3.56
N ARG A 190 14.26 7.44 -4.05
CA ARG A 190 13.96 7.23 -5.47
C ARG A 190 12.89 8.18 -6.00
N MET A 191 11.84 8.43 -5.21
CA MET A 191 10.77 9.36 -5.58
C MET A 191 11.26 10.81 -5.60
N ALA A 192 12.06 11.21 -4.61
CA ALA A 192 12.66 12.54 -4.57
C ALA A 192 13.60 12.78 -5.76
N GLU A 193 14.50 11.83 -6.05
CA GLU A 193 15.42 11.87 -7.18
C GLU A 193 14.68 11.96 -8.53
N SER A 194 13.59 11.21 -8.69
CA SER A 194 12.76 11.24 -9.91
C SER A 194 12.13 12.61 -10.18
N CYS A 195 12.01 13.45 -9.16
CA CYS A 195 11.53 14.84 -9.24
C CYS A 195 12.67 15.88 -9.19
N GLY A 196 13.94 15.45 -9.22
CA GLY A 196 15.10 16.32 -9.04
C GLY A 196 15.06 17.05 -7.70
N LYS A 197 14.68 16.35 -6.63
CA LYS A 197 14.58 16.86 -5.25
C LYS A 197 15.49 16.02 -4.35
N ALA A 198 15.93 16.63 -3.25
CA ALA A 198 16.55 15.89 -2.14
C ALA A 198 15.44 15.37 -1.21
N ALA A 199 15.67 14.22 -0.56
CA ALA A 199 14.70 13.67 0.39
C ALA A 199 14.44 14.61 1.59
N GLN A 200 15.42 15.44 1.96
CA GLN A 200 15.33 16.46 3.00
C GLN A 200 14.33 17.59 2.69
N MET A 201 13.85 17.70 1.44
CA MET A 201 12.77 18.63 1.10
C MET A 201 11.38 18.09 1.46
N ILE A 202 11.27 16.81 1.80
CA ILE A 202 10.03 16.19 2.23
C ILE A 202 9.84 16.49 3.71
N SER A 203 8.69 17.04 4.06
CA SER A 203 8.39 17.53 5.41
C SER A 203 7.41 16.62 6.15
N GLU A 204 6.57 15.88 5.44
CA GLU A 204 5.57 14.98 6.02
C GLU A 204 5.49 13.66 5.25
N VAL A 205 5.30 12.57 5.98
CA VAL A 205 4.91 11.27 5.44
C VAL A 205 3.63 10.83 6.13
N VAL A 206 2.57 10.56 5.37
CA VAL A 206 1.33 9.97 5.90
C VAL A 206 1.34 8.48 5.55
N ILE A 207 1.17 7.60 6.55
CA ILE A 207 1.16 6.14 6.34
C ILE A 207 -0.20 5.57 6.73
N VAL A 208 -0.80 4.83 5.80
CA VAL A 208 -2.01 4.02 6.02
C VAL A 208 -1.66 2.56 5.82
N CYS A 209 -2.26 1.69 6.62
CA CYS A 209 -1.98 0.25 6.61
C CYS A 209 -2.94 -0.51 7.52
N ASN A 210 -3.03 -1.83 7.33
CA ASN A 210 -3.72 -2.69 8.28
C ASN A 210 -3.03 -2.69 9.66
N THR A 211 -3.77 -3.07 10.69
CA THR A 211 -3.32 -3.01 12.09
C THR A 211 -2.02 -3.76 12.37
N ALA A 212 -1.78 -4.90 11.73
CA ALA A 212 -0.54 -5.66 11.94
C ALA A 212 0.66 -4.93 11.32
N MET A 213 0.51 -4.41 10.10
CA MET A 213 1.54 -3.62 9.43
C MET A 213 1.83 -2.32 10.19
N HIS A 214 0.79 -1.66 10.71
CA HIS A 214 0.91 -0.49 11.58
C HIS A 214 1.81 -0.77 12.79
N HIS A 215 1.55 -1.85 13.52
CA HIS A 215 2.36 -2.21 14.69
C HIS A 215 3.80 -2.53 14.31
N ILE A 216 4.02 -3.31 13.24
CA ILE A 216 5.37 -3.66 12.81
C ILE A 216 6.15 -2.43 12.32
N ALA A 217 5.53 -1.52 11.57
CA ALA A 217 6.15 -0.29 11.09
C ALA A 217 6.56 0.64 12.24
N LEU A 218 5.78 0.68 13.32
CA LEU A 218 6.08 1.44 14.53
C LEU A 218 6.99 0.71 15.53
N ASN A 219 7.47 -0.49 15.18
CA ASN A 219 8.24 -1.36 16.06
C ASN A 219 7.51 -1.70 17.38
N ILE A 220 6.17 -1.75 17.32
CA ILE A 220 5.28 -2.16 18.42
C ILE A 220 5.00 -3.66 18.28
N ASN A 221 5.07 -4.41 19.38
CA ASN A 221 4.83 -5.85 19.38
C ASN A 221 3.39 -6.21 18.91
N PRO A 222 3.20 -6.89 17.77
CA PRO A 222 1.88 -7.25 17.25
C PRO A 222 1.35 -8.59 17.80
N SER A 223 2.08 -9.29 18.67
CA SER A 223 1.75 -10.67 19.11
C SER A 223 0.32 -10.83 19.63
N TYR A 224 -0.19 -9.84 20.37
CA TYR A 224 -1.54 -9.88 20.95
C TYR A 224 -2.66 -9.62 19.93
N LEU A 225 -2.33 -9.21 18.71
CA LEU A 225 -3.27 -9.20 17.59
C LEU A 225 -3.58 -10.62 17.09
N GLY A 226 -2.67 -11.57 17.30
CA GLY A 226 -2.86 -12.98 16.94
C GLY A 226 -3.59 -13.80 18.01
N CYS A 227 -3.88 -13.22 19.17
CA CYS A 227 -4.51 -13.91 20.30
C CYS A 227 -5.81 -13.22 20.69
N SER A 228 -6.89 -13.98 20.85
CA SER A 228 -8.15 -13.43 21.38
C SER A 228 -7.89 -12.72 22.72
N PRO A 229 -8.38 -11.49 22.93
CA PRO A 229 -9.41 -10.78 22.15
C PRO A 229 -8.88 -9.80 21.07
N PHE A 230 -7.73 -10.10 20.47
CA PHE A 230 -7.15 -9.40 19.31
C PHE A 230 -6.88 -7.91 19.57
N THR A 231 -6.30 -7.61 20.73
CA THR A 231 -6.13 -6.24 21.21
C THR A 231 -4.92 -5.56 20.59
N SER A 232 -5.12 -4.36 20.05
CA SER A 232 -4.04 -3.46 19.63
C SER A 232 -3.52 -2.63 20.80
N VAL A 233 -2.27 -2.17 20.70
CA VAL A 233 -1.63 -1.33 21.74
C VAL A 233 -2.18 0.10 21.70
N VAL A 234 -2.37 0.63 20.50
CA VAL A 234 -2.82 2.00 20.24
C VAL A 234 -3.87 1.98 19.14
N ARG A 235 -4.82 2.92 19.20
CA ARG A 235 -5.87 3.10 18.17
C ARG A 235 -5.98 4.52 17.64
N SER A 236 -5.60 5.51 18.45
CA SER A 236 -5.55 6.91 18.02
C SER A 236 -4.53 7.10 16.90
N SER A 237 -4.67 8.18 16.14
CA SER A 237 -3.63 8.66 15.25
C SER A 237 -2.35 8.96 16.03
N LEU A 238 -1.23 8.94 15.32
CA LEU A 238 0.09 9.23 15.88
C LEU A 238 0.86 10.15 14.94
N ASP A 239 1.43 11.20 15.52
CA ASP A 239 2.42 12.06 14.88
C ASP A 239 3.77 11.80 15.54
N ILE A 240 4.72 11.29 14.77
CA ILE A 240 6.05 10.89 15.25
C ILE A 240 7.10 11.55 14.38
N LYS A 241 8.16 12.08 14.99
CA LYS A 241 9.27 12.65 14.23
C LYS A 241 9.91 11.58 13.36
N ALA A 242 10.16 11.90 12.10
CA ALA A 242 10.71 10.94 11.14
C ALA A 242 12.04 10.34 11.60
N ARG A 243 12.89 11.14 12.25
CA ARG A 243 14.15 10.69 12.84
C ARG A 243 13.98 9.60 13.91
N ASP A 244 12.88 9.60 14.66
CA ASP A 244 12.64 8.62 15.72
C ASP A 244 12.21 7.25 15.14
N LEU A 245 11.68 7.25 13.91
CA LEU A 245 11.37 6.04 13.14
C LEU A 245 12.51 5.64 12.18
N GLY A 246 13.57 6.44 12.08
CA GLY A 246 14.67 6.23 11.14
C GLY A 246 14.31 6.52 9.68
N LEU A 247 13.30 7.35 9.41
CA LEU A 247 12.97 7.80 8.06
C LEU A 247 13.80 9.03 7.64
N ASN A 248 14.40 8.95 6.45
CA ASN A 248 15.33 9.92 5.88
C ASN A 248 14.59 11.03 5.12
N ILE A 249 13.83 11.85 5.83
CA ILE A 249 13.24 13.09 5.28
C ILE A 249 13.86 14.31 5.98
N MET A 250 13.22 15.47 5.97
CA MET A 250 13.61 16.62 6.79
C MET A 250 13.78 16.22 8.27
N ASP A 251 14.83 16.72 8.95
CA ASP A 251 15.16 16.32 10.33
C ASP A 251 14.04 16.61 11.35
N GLY A 252 13.32 17.72 11.16
CA GLY A 252 12.13 18.08 11.94
C GLY A 252 10.82 17.50 11.39
N GLY A 253 10.89 16.74 10.31
CA GLY A 253 9.74 16.21 9.57
C GLY A 253 8.88 15.24 10.36
N ASN A 254 7.62 15.13 9.95
CA ASN A 254 6.59 14.35 10.64
C ASN A 254 6.25 13.07 9.88
N VAL A 255 5.91 12.02 10.62
CA VAL A 255 5.28 10.81 10.12
C VAL A 255 3.94 10.66 10.82
N HIS A 256 2.87 10.84 10.05
CA HIS A 256 1.51 10.73 10.52
C HIS A 256 0.94 9.34 10.20
N PHE A 257 0.55 8.61 11.24
CA PHE A 257 -0.26 7.40 11.11
C PHE A 257 -1.72 7.72 11.41
N LEU A 258 -2.60 7.33 10.49
CA LEU A 258 -4.04 7.40 10.71
C LEU A 258 -4.47 6.46 11.85
N PRO A 259 -5.62 6.72 12.51
CA PRO A 259 -6.12 5.83 13.54
C PRO A 259 -6.47 4.45 12.97
N ILE A 260 -6.49 3.44 13.83
CA ILE A 260 -6.93 2.08 13.48
C ILE A 260 -8.24 1.74 14.21
N GLU A 261 -9.08 0.91 13.61
CA GLU A 261 -10.41 0.60 14.15
C GLU A 261 -10.40 -0.58 15.12
N ALA A 262 -9.73 -1.67 14.73
CA ALA A 262 -9.76 -2.94 15.45
C ALA A 262 -8.49 -3.77 15.19
N GLY A 263 -8.45 -5.00 15.74
CA GLY A 263 -7.28 -5.88 15.60
C GLY A 263 -6.92 -6.25 14.16
N PHE A 264 -7.91 -6.30 13.26
CA PHE A 264 -7.74 -6.66 11.84
C PHE A 264 -8.33 -5.62 10.87
N VAL A 265 -8.75 -4.46 11.36
CA VAL A 265 -9.22 -3.35 10.53
C VAL A 265 -8.37 -2.14 10.86
N GLY A 266 -7.52 -1.74 9.92
CA GLY A 266 -6.52 -0.70 10.14
C GLY A 266 -6.87 0.65 9.52
N ALA A 267 -5.83 1.45 9.36
CA ALA A 267 -5.87 2.79 8.84
C ALA A 267 -6.09 2.85 7.32
N ASP A 268 -5.79 1.75 6.62
CA ASP A 268 -6.14 1.54 5.22
C ASP A 268 -7.65 1.64 4.99
N ASN A 269 -8.47 0.99 5.81
CA ASN A 269 -9.93 1.14 5.73
C ASN A 269 -10.38 2.57 6.05
N ILE A 270 -9.74 3.25 7.01
CA ILE A 270 -10.04 4.66 7.30
C ILE A 270 -9.76 5.53 6.07
N ALA A 271 -8.67 5.28 5.34
CA ALA A 271 -8.37 6.00 4.11
C ALA A 271 -9.48 5.82 3.05
N VAL A 272 -10.00 4.59 2.90
CA VAL A 272 -11.15 4.29 2.04
C VAL A 272 -12.39 5.05 2.50
N LEU A 273 -12.69 5.06 3.80
CA LEU A 273 -13.84 5.80 4.34
C LEU A 273 -13.70 7.31 4.13
N ILE A 274 -12.50 7.88 4.26
CA ILE A 274 -12.23 9.30 3.97
C ILE A 274 -12.41 9.61 2.48
N SER A 275 -12.02 8.69 1.59
CA SER A 275 -12.16 8.86 0.13
C SER A 275 -13.61 8.79 -0.34
N GLU A 276 -14.37 7.80 0.15
CA GLU A 276 -15.75 7.53 -0.30
C GLU A 276 -16.80 8.31 0.50
N GLU A 277 -16.42 8.84 1.66
CA GLU A 277 -17.24 9.65 2.56
C GLU A 277 -18.66 9.07 2.83
N PRO A 278 -18.85 7.76 3.09
CA PRO A 278 -20.19 7.20 3.31
C PRO A 278 -20.88 7.85 4.53
N TYR A 279 -20.10 8.31 5.51
CA TYR A 279 -20.56 9.04 6.69
C TYR A 279 -21.13 10.45 6.39
N LYS A 280 -20.98 10.97 5.16
CA LYS A 280 -21.63 12.22 4.72
C LYS A 280 -22.88 11.96 3.87
N GLN A 281 -23.20 10.71 3.56
CA GLN A 281 -24.26 10.35 2.62
C GLN A 281 -25.51 9.85 3.37
N ASP A 282 -26.69 10.07 2.79
CA ASP A 282 -27.96 9.53 3.30
C ASP A 282 -28.16 8.06 2.90
N LYS A 283 -27.71 7.70 1.70
CA LYS A 283 -27.83 6.34 1.17
C LYS A 283 -26.85 5.42 1.88
N LYS A 284 -27.29 4.19 2.13
CA LYS A 284 -26.41 3.12 2.58
C LYS A 284 -25.50 2.68 1.43
N ILE A 285 -24.22 2.58 1.70
CA ILE A 285 -23.18 2.19 0.75
C ILE A 285 -22.52 0.93 1.29
N LEU A 286 -22.28 -0.02 0.40
CA LEU A 286 -21.43 -1.18 0.66
C LEU A 286 -20.11 -0.96 -0.06
N ILE A 287 -19.04 -0.86 0.71
CA ILE A 287 -17.67 -0.75 0.23
C ILE A 287 -16.98 -2.07 0.52
N ILE A 288 -16.30 -2.62 -0.47
CA ILE A 288 -15.55 -3.87 -0.37
C ILE A 288 -14.14 -3.59 -0.86
N ASP A 289 -13.18 -3.61 0.05
CA ASP A 289 -11.76 -3.62 -0.29
C ASP A 289 -11.33 -5.08 -0.51
N ILE A 290 -10.73 -5.33 -1.67
CA ILE A 290 -10.33 -6.67 -2.10
C ILE A 290 -8.80 -6.70 -2.13
N GLY A 291 -8.23 -7.20 -1.04
CA GLY A 291 -6.82 -7.54 -0.95
C GLY A 291 -6.60 -8.92 -0.33
N THR A 292 -5.40 -9.07 0.24
CA THR A 292 -4.94 -10.31 0.90
C THR A 292 -5.83 -10.61 2.10
N ASN A 293 -6.27 -9.55 2.77
CA ASN A 293 -7.45 -9.54 3.61
C ASN A 293 -8.55 -8.80 2.84
N GLY A 294 -9.81 -9.16 3.08
CA GLY A 294 -10.94 -8.42 2.56
C GLY A 294 -11.56 -7.57 3.66
N GLU A 295 -11.69 -6.27 3.44
CA GLU A 295 -12.38 -5.36 4.34
C GLU A 295 -13.73 -4.98 3.74
N ILE A 296 -14.78 -5.02 4.57
CA ILE A 296 -16.12 -4.61 4.17
C ILE A 296 -16.61 -3.53 5.12
N ALA A 297 -17.03 -2.40 4.55
CA ALA A 297 -17.73 -1.34 5.24
C ALA A 297 -19.15 -1.18 4.69
N PHE A 298 -20.14 -1.13 5.57
CA PHE A 298 -21.55 -0.92 5.22
C PHE A 298 -22.18 0.15 6.07
N GLY A 299 -22.82 1.14 5.44
CA GLY A 299 -23.62 2.12 6.16
C GLY A 299 -23.71 3.48 5.49
N ASN A 300 -24.01 4.50 6.29
CA ASN A 300 -24.25 5.88 5.87
C ASN A 300 -23.90 6.85 7.02
N ARG A 301 -24.37 8.11 6.95
CA ARG A 301 -24.19 9.12 8.02
C ARG A 301 -24.72 8.73 9.40
N GLU A 302 -25.69 7.81 9.49
CA GLU A 302 -26.30 7.42 10.77
C GLU A 302 -25.45 6.38 11.49
N ARG A 303 -24.88 5.44 10.73
CA ARG A 303 -24.07 4.35 11.26
C ARG A 303 -23.21 3.73 10.16
N LEU A 304 -21.96 3.43 10.51
CA LEU A 304 -21.06 2.59 9.73
C LEU A 304 -20.77 1.30 10.50
N LEU A 305 -20.78 0.19 9.78
CA LEU A 305 -20.38 -1.13 10.26
C LEU A 305 -19.19 -1.58 9.42
N VAL A 306 -18.15 -2.08 10.08
CA VAL A 306 -16.92 -2.52 9.40
C VAL A 306 -16.51 -3.88 9.93
N THR A 307 -16.01 -4.74 9.03
CA THR A 307 -15.38 -6.00 9.39
C THR A 307 -14.26 -6.33 8.42
N SER A 308 -13.31 -7.16 8.85
CA SER A 308 -12.34 -7.81 7.99
C SER A 308 -12.68 -9.30 7.85
N CYS A 309 -12.30 -9.90 6.73
CA CYS A 309 -12.49 -11.31 6.44
C CYS A 309 -11.24 -11.91 5.77
N ALA A 310 -10.92 -13.15 6.13
CA ALA A 310 -9.81 -13.89 5.54
C ALA A 310 -10.24 -14.43 4.16
N THR A 311 -10.03 -13.64 3.12
CA THR A 311 -10.36 -13.97 1.73
C THR A 311 -9.29 -14.86 1.09
N GLY A 312 -8.03 -14.67 1.50
CA GLY A 312 -6.88 -15.32 0.89
C GLY A 312 -6.51 -14.68 -0.45
N PRO A 313 -5.25 -14.83 -0.91
CA PRO A 313 -4.71 -14.03 -2.01
C PRO A 313 -5.08 -14.55 -3.41
N ALA A 314 -6.09 -15.43 -3.52
CA ALA A 314 -6.47 -16.08 -4.76
C ALA A 314 -6.85 -15.07 -5.86
N LEU A 315 -7.54 -14.00 -5.50
CA LEU A 315 -7.95 -12.94 -6.42
C LEU A 315 -6.81 -11.97 -6.77
N GLU A 316 -5.68 -12.03 -6.07
CA GLU A 316 -4.44 -11.31 -6.45
C GLU A 316 -3.53 -12.16 -7.37
N GLY A 317 -3.97 -13.37 -7.73
CA GLY A 317 -3.18 -14.34 -8.48
C GLY A 317 -2.16 -15.11 -7.63
N ALA A 318 -2.16 -14.97 -6.30
CA ALA A 318 -1.31 -15.79 -5.44
C ALA A 318 -2.01 -17.10 -5.06
N GLN A 319 -1.22 -18.14 -4.77
CA GLN A 319 -1.71 -19.50 -4.47
C GLN A 319 -2.54 -20.18 -5.58
N ILE A 320 -2.50 -19.65 -6.79
CA ILE A 320 -3.07 -20.21 -8.03
C ILE A 320 -1.92 -20.77 -8.88
N LYS A 321 -2.07 -21.96 -9.48
CA LYS A 321 -0.97 -22.70 -10.16
C LYS A 321 -0.17 -21.85 -11.15
N PHE A 322 -0.87 -21.14 -12.04
CA PHE A 322 -0.29 -20.19 -12.99
C PHE A 322 -0.72 -18.76 -12.69
N GLY A 323 -1.09 -18.48 -11.44
CA GLY A 323 -1.49 -17.14 -11.03
C GLY A 323 -0.28 -16.22 -10.96
N MET A 324 -0.49 -14.96 -11.32
CA MET A 324 0.47 -13.89 -11.18
C MET A 324 -0.25 -12.58 -10.92
N ARG A 325 0.47 -11.55 -10.48
CA ARG A 325 -0.11 -10.19 -10.39
C ARG A 325 -0.33 -9.60 -11.79
N ALA A 326 -1.16 -8.57 -11.85
CA ALA A 326 -1.34 -7.79 -13.07
C ALA A 326 -0.03 -7.12 -13.52
N ALA A 327 0.53 -7.61 -14.62
CA ALA A 327 1.73 -7.10 -15.28
C ALA A 327 1.69 -7.48 -16.76
N PRO A 328 2.47 -6.81 -17.64
CA PRO A 328 2.55 -7.18 -19.05
C PRO A 328 2.84 -8.68 -19.24
N GLY A 329 2.01 -9.33 -20.06
CA GLY A 329 2.04 -10.79 -20.26
C GLY A 329 1.11 -11.60 -19.32
N ALA A 330 0.41 -10.97 -18.38
CA ALA A 330 -0.63 -11.65 -17.61
C ALA A 330 -1.94 -11.75 -18.41
N ILE A 331 -2.61 -12.89 -18.37
CA ILE A 331 -3.97 -13.05 -18.88
C ILE A 331 -4.93 -12.27 -18.00
N GLU A 332 -5.56 -11.22 -18.54
CA GLU A 332 -6.54 -10.37 -17.85
C GLU A 332 -8.00 -10.69 -18.17
N GLY A 333 -8.25 -11.41 -19.26
CA GLY A 333 -9.61 -11.78 -19.65
C GLY A 333 -9.64 -13.16 -20.31
N VAL A 334 -10.72 -13.89 -20.08
CA VAL A 334 -10.94 -15.23 -20.63
C VAL A 334 -12.38 -15.33 -21.13
N ARG A 335 -12.56 -15.98 -22.28
CA ARG A 335 -13.85 -16.39 -22.86
C ARG A 335 -13.76 -17.85 -23.24
N ILE A 336 -14.84 -18.61 -23.08
CA ILE A 336 -14.89 -20.02 -23.49
C ILE A 336 -16.14 -20.25 -24.33
N ASP A 337 -15.98 -20.76 -25.54
CA ASP A 337 -17.13 -21.15 -26.37
C ASP A 337 -17.88 -22.32 -25.72
N GLU A 338 -19.19 -22.18 -25.50
CA GLU A 338 -19.98 -23.14 -24.72
C GLU A 338 -20.11 -24.52 -25.38
N VAL A 339 -19.90 -24.60 -26.71
CA VAL A 339 -20.08 -25.82 -27.50
C VAL A 339 -18.75 -26.54 -27.71
N SER A 340 -17.77 -25.85 -28.32
CA SER A 340 -16.45 -26.38 -28.62
C SER A 340 -15.54 -26.46 -27.39
N LEU A 341 -15.82 -25.63 -26.37
CA LEU A 341 -15.00 -25.48 -25.17
C LEU A 341 -13.58 -24.95 -25.47
N GLU A 342 -13.41 -24.29 -26.62
CA GLU A 342 -12.17 -23.60 -26.96
C GLU A 342 -12.12 -22.21 -26.30
N PRO A 343 -10.99 -21.85 -25.66
CA PRO A 343 -10.84 -20.59 -24.98
C PRO A 343 -10.35 -19.48 -25.93
N SER A 344 -10.66 -18.24 -25.58
CA SER A 344 -9.97 -17.06 -26.09
C SER A 344 -9.53 -16.20 -24.91
N ILE A 345 -8.35 -15.61 -25.00
CA ILE A 345 -7.73 -14.86 -23.91
C ILE A 345 -7.40 -13.43 -24.31
N LYS A 346 -7.35 -12.54 -23.31
CA LYS A 346 -6.82 -11.18 -23.44
C LYS A 346 -5.65 -11.00 -22.48
N ILE A 347 -4.59 -10.34 -22.93
CA ILE A 347 -3.33 -10.23 -22.21
C ILE A 347 -3.03 -8.76 -21.91
N ILE A 348 -2.57 -8.46 -20.71
CA ILE A 348 -2.14 -7.09 -20.35
C ILE A 348 -1.00 -6.66 -21.27
N GLY A 349 -1.18 -5.50 -21.92
CA GLY A 349 -0.25 -4.94 -22.90
C GLY A 349 -0.58 -5.29 -24.35
N ASP A 350 -1.68 -6.01 -24.60
CA ASP A 350 -2.22 -6.28 -25.94
C ASP A 350 -3.74 -6.04 -25.97
N ASP A 351 -4.20 -5.24 -26.94
CA ASP A 351 -5.62 -4.92 -27.11
C ASP A 351 -6.42 -6.04 -27.79
N LYS A 352 -5.74 -7.04 -28.37
CA LYS A 352 -6.39 -8.12 -29.12
C LYS A 352 -6.75 -9.31 -28.24
N TRP A 353 -7.82 -9.98 -28.62
CA TRP A 353 -8.14 -11.32 -28.13
C TRP A 353 -7.39 -12.36 -28.96
N HIS A 354 -6.91 -13.40 -28.29
CA HIS A 354 -6.14 -14.49 -28.87
C HIS A 354 -6.87 -15.82 -28.68
N ASP A 355 -7.01 -16.58 -29.76
CA ASP A 355 -7.75 -17.86 -29.82
C ASP A 355 -6.82 -19.08 -29.96
N GLY A 356 -5.53 -18.90 -29.66
CA GLY A 356 -4.51 -19.95 -29.81
C GLY A 356 -3.92 -20.08 -31.22
N SER A 357 -4.32 -19.25 -32.18
CA SER A 357 -3.78 -19.26 -33.55
C SER A 357 -2.37 -18.67 -33.68
N ILE A 358 -1.94 -17.85 -32.71
CA ILE A 358 -0.65 -17.15 -32.72
C ILE A 358 0.04 -17.37 -31.37
N MET A 359 1.36 -17.57 -31.40
CA MET A 359 2.17 -17.68 -30.18
C MET A 359 2.18 -16.36 -29.41
N VAL A 360 1.81 -16.41 -28.13
CA VAL A 360 1.69 -15.24 -27.26
C VAL A 360 2.70 -15.27 -26.10
N ASN A 361 3.18 -14.09 -25.71
CA ASN A 361 4.05 -13.94 -24.55
C ASN A 361 3.22 -13.86 -23.27
N VAL A 362 2.74 -15.02 -22.82
CA VAL A 362 2.02 -15.17 -21.55
C VAL A 362 2.98 -15.59 -20.46
N LYS A 363 2.82 -14.99 -19.28
CA LYS A 363 3.63 -15.28 -18.08
C LYS A 363 2.82 -15.88 -16.93
N GLY A 364 1.49 -15.86 -17.05
CA GLY A 364 0.55 -16.32 -16.04
C GLY A 364 -0.82 -15.67 -16.18
N ILE A 365 -1.66 -15.80 -15.16
CA ILE A 365 -3.05 -15.36 -15.13
C ILE A 365 -3.23 -14.39 -13.95
N CYS A 366 -3.73 -13.18 -14.21
CA CYS A 366 -4.02 -12.23 -13.12
C CYS A 366 -5.41 -12.42 -12.53
N GLY A 367 -5.71 -11.68 -11.45
CA GLY A 367 -6.97 -11.75 -10.72
C GLY A 367 -8.22 -11.69 -11.59
N SER A 368 -8.28 -10.71 -12.51
CA SER A 368 -9.41 -10.58 -13.44
C SER A 368 -9.52 -11.77 -14.38
N GLY A 369 -8.39 -12.27 -14.90
CA GLY A 369 -8.34 -13.46 -15.75
C GLY A 369 -8.79 -14.73 -15.01
N ILE A 370 -8.47 -14.86 -13.71
CA ILE A 370 -8.93 -15.97 -12.87
C ILE A 370 -10.45 -15.93 -12.66
N ILE A 371 -10.99 -14.74 -12.36
CA ILE A 371 -12.44 -14.53 -12.19
C ILE A 371 -13.17 -14.89 -13.50
N ASP A 372 -12.72 -14.35 -14.62
CA ASP A 372 -13.28 -14.64 -15.94
C ASP A 372 -13.20 -16.12 -16.28
N ALA A 373 -12.03 -16.75 -16.10
CA ALA A 373 -11.85 -18.16 -16.40
C ALA A 373 -12.83 -19.04 -15.60
N VAL A 374 -12.95 -18.82 -14.29
CA VAL A 374 -13.89 -19.59 -13.46
C VAL A 374 -15.34 -19.32 -13.86
N ALA A 375 -15.71 -18.08 -14.15
CA ALA A 375 -17.06 -17.74 -14.61
C ALA A 375 -17.42 -18.43 -15.94
N GLU A 376 -16.51 -18.40 -16.91
CA GLU A 376 -16.70 -19.02 -18.22
C GLU A 376 -16.70 -20.55 -18.14
N MET A 377 -15.87 -21.14 -17.27
CA MET A 377 -15.89 -22.58 -17.00
C MET A 377 -17.22 -23.04 -16.39
N ILE A 378 -17.87 -22.21 -15.57
CA ILE A 378 -19.21 -22.49 -15.05
C ILE A 378 -20.26 -22.40 -16.17
N LYS A 379 -20.25 -21.32 -16.96
CA LYS A 379 -21.21 -21.11 -18.08
C LYS A 379 -21.15 -22.23 -19.11
N SER A 380 -19.94 -22.59 -19.52
CA SER A 380 -19.67 -23.70 -20.45
C SER A 380 -19.89 -25.09 -19.83
N GLY A 381 -20.24 -25.18 -18.55
CA GLY A 381 -20.50 -26.43 -17.83
C GLY A 381 -19.27 -27.32 -17.64
N ILE A 382 -18.05 -26.79 -17.81
CA ILE A 382 -16.79 -27.47 -17.44
C ILE A 382 -16.72 -27.63 -15.92
N VAL A 383 -17.29 -26.66 -15.18
CA VAL A 383 -17.39 -26.67 -13.73
C VAL A 383 -18.86 -26.78 -13.33
N ASP A 384 -19.18 -27.72 -12.45
CA ASP A 384 -20.52 -27.87 -11.91
C ASP A 384 -20.86 -26.83 -10.82
N LYS A 385 -22.12 -26.82 -10.37
CA LYS A 385 -22.60 -25.94 -9.29
C LYS A 385 -21.85 -26.09 -7.96
N ASN A 386 -21.17 -27.21 -7.74
CA ASN A 386 -20.38 -27.45 -6.55
C ASN A 386 -18.95 -26.96 -6.72
N GLY A 387 -18.56 -26.45 -7.90
CA GLY A 387 -17.19 -26.04 -8.21
C GLY A 387 -16.28 -27.20 -8.61
N THR A 388 -16.83 -28.32 -9.05
CA THR A 388 -16.05 -29.49 -9.48
C THR A 388 -15.86 -29.48 -10.99
N ILE A 389 -14.62 -29.65 -11.46
CA ILE A 389 -14.34 -29.84 -12.89
C ILE A 389 -14.89 -31.20 -13.32
N VAL A 390 -15.85 -31.19 -14.22
CA VAL A 390 -16.48 -32.39 -14.76
C VAL A 390 -15.80 -32.74 -16.07
N LYS A 391 -15.29 -33.97 -16.19
CA LYS A 391 -14.69 -34.43 -17.44
C LYS A 391 -15.73 -34.40 -18.56
N LYS A 392 -15.48 -33.57 -19.57
CA LYS A 392 -16.23 -33.57 -20.82
C LYS A 392 -15.41 -34.27 -21.89
N ASN A 393 -15.88 -35.41 -22.38
CA ASN A 393 -15.21 -36.15 -23.46
C ASN A 393 -15.22 -35.39 -24.81
N THR A 394 -15.88 -34.22 -24.86
CA THR A 394 -15.98 -33.37 -26.04
C THR A 394 -14.78 -32.43 -26.22
N SER A 395 -13.90 -32.26 -25.22
CA SER A 395 -12.71 -31.41 -25.36
C SER A 395 -11.47 -32.05 -24.72
N PRO A 396 -10.32 -32.09 -25.43
CA PRO A 396 -9.05 -32.56 -24.87
C PRO A 396 -8.49 -31.62 -23.78
N ARG A 397 -9.00 -30.38 -23.69
CA ARG A 397 -8.57 -29.38 -22.70
C ARG A 397 -8.99 -29.75 -21.27
N VAL A 398 -10.05 -30.54 -21.10
CA VAL A 398 -10.50 -31.01 -19.79
C VAL A 398 -9.89 -32.38 -19.49
N ARG A 399 -8.78 -32.39 -18.75
CA ARG A 399 -7.97 -33.60 -18.53
C ARG A 399 -7.61 -33.79 -17.07
N LYS A 400 -6.94 -34.91 -16.78
CA LYS A 400 -6.23 -35.12 -15.52
C LYS A 400 -4.78 -34.72 -15.68
N ASP A 401 -4.24 -34.01 -14.70
CA ASP A 401 -2.81 -33.72 -14.59
C ASP A 401 -2.02 -35.00 -14.20
N GLU A 402 -0.70 -34.86 -14.08
CA GLU A 402 0.21 -35.96 -13.69
C GLU A 402 -0.11 -36.54 -12.30
N LYS A 403 -0.80 -35.79 -11.44
CA LYS A 403 -1.24 -36.21 -10.09
C LYS A 403 -2.66 -36.76 -10.09
N GLY A 404 -3.27 -36.95 -11.26
CA GLY A 404 -4.62 -37.48 -11.43
C GLY A 404 -5.74 -36.48 -11.08
N LYS A 405 -5.43 -35.20 -10.86
CA LYS A 405 -6.39 -34.15 -10.55
C LYS A 405 -6.90 -33.49 -11.82
N MET A 406 -8.17 -33.11 -11.84
CA MET A 406 -8.76 -32.44 -13.00
C MET A 406 -8.21 -31.03 -13.19
N GLU A 407 -7.97 -30.67 -14.45
CA GLU A 407 -7.60 -29.33 -14.90
C GLU A 407 -8.25 -29.01 -16.25
N TYR A 408 -8.37 -27.71 -16.55
CA TYR A 408 -8.75 -27.19 -17.87
C TYR A 408 -7.58 -26.39 -18.44
N VAL A 409 -7.14 -26.74 -19.65
CA VAL A 409 -6.00 -26.08 -20.32
C VAL A 409 -6.47 -24.86 -21.10
N LEU A 410 -6.07 -23.67 -20.65
CA LEU A 410 -6.34 -22.40 -21.31
C LEU A 410 -5.43 -22.19 -22.53
N LEU A 411 -4.15 -22.48 -22.38
CA LEU A 411 -3.17 -22.44 -23.48
C LEU A 411 -2.31 -23.68 -23.48
N TRP A 412 -2.10 -24.26 -24.65
CA TRP A 412 -1.12 -25.31 -24.87
C TRP A 412 0.30 -24.76 -24.91
N ASN A 413 1.28 -25.62 -24.61
CA ASN A 413 2.70 -25.27 -24.63
C ASN A 413 3.20 -24.65 -25.94
N TYR A 414 2.61 -25.00 -27.09
CA TYR A 414 3.00 -24.48 -28.40
C TYR A 414 2.33 -23.13 -28.74
N GLU A 415 1.38 -22.69 -27.92
CA GLU A 415 0.67 -21.41 -28.08
C GLU A 415 1.36 -20.28 -27.30
N ASN A 416 2.40 -20.57 -26.51
CA ASN A 416 3.02 -19.59 -25.64
C ASN A 416 4.54 -19.73 -25.47
N GLU A 417 5.21 -18.61 -25.17
CA GLU A 417 6.67 -18.56 -25.03
C GLU A 417 7.22 -19.28 -23.77
N LEU A 418 6.39 -19.62 -22.76
CA LEU A 418 6.84 -20.40 -21.60
C LEU A 418 7.11 -21.86 -21.98
N GLY A 419 6.55 -22.35 -23.09
CA GLY A 419 6.66 -23.75 -23.49
C GLY A 419 5.97 -24.71 -22.52
N MET A 420 4.96 -24.24 -21.78
CA MET A 420 4.21 -25.02 -20.79
C MET A 420 2.71 -24.88 -21.03
N ASP A 421 1.94 -25.94 -20.72
CA ASP A 421 0.49 -25.87 -20.74
C ASP A 421 0.00 -25.01 -19.56
N ILE A 422 -0.68 -23.89 -19.86
CA ILE A 422 -1.25 -23.00 -18.86
C ILE A 422 -2.66 -23.48 -18.57
N SER A 423 -2.90 -23.93 -17.33
CA SER A 423 -4.15 -24.57 -16.92
C SER A 423 -4.76 -23.99 -15.65
N ILE A 424 -6.09 -24.11 -15.54
CA ILE A 424 -6.85 -23.88 -14.30
C ILE A 424 -7.12 -25.23 -13.66
N THR A 425 -6.63 -25.44 -12.45
CA THR A 425 -6.81 -26.70 -11.72
C THR A 425 -8.04 -26.69 -10.83
N GLN A 426 -8.45 -27.89 -10.41
CA GLN A 426 -9.47 -28.05 -9.36
C GLN A 426 -9.11 -27.31 -8.07
N LYS A 427 -7.83 -27.21 -7.71
CA LYS A 427 -7.38 -26.49 -6.51
C LYS A 427 -7.59 -24.99 -6.66
N ASP A 428 -7.31 -24.45 -7.85
CA ASP A 428 -7.46 -23.03 -8.16
C ASP A 428 -8.94 -22.61 -8.03
N ILE A 429 -9.87 -23.41 -8.56
CA ILE A 429 -11.32 -23.17 -8.40
C ILE A 429 -11.73 -23.15 -6.92
N ARG A 430 -11.20 -24.07 -6.11
CA ARG A 430 -11.49 -24.11 -4.67
C ARG A 430 -10.98 -22.87 -3.96
N ALA A 431 -9.82 -22.35 -4.34
CA ALA A 431 -9.27 -21.12 -3.78
C ALA A 431 -10.18 -19.90 -4.10
N VAL A 432 -10.67 -19.79 -5.34
CA VAL A 432 -11.63 -18.75 -5.72
C VAL A 432 -12.96 -18.88 -4.97
N GLN A 433 -13.46 -20.10 -4.78
CA GLN A 433 -14.67 -20.33 -3.99
C GLN A 433 -14.51 -19.90 -2.54
N LEU A 434 -13.37 -20.18 -1.90
CA LEU A 434 -13.08 -19.76 -0.53
C LEU A 434 -13.06 -18.23 -0.43
N ALA A 435 -12.36 -17.55 -1.35
CA ALA A 435 -12.31 -16.08 -1.38
C ALA A 435 -13.70 -15.47 -1.56
N LYS A 436 -14.49 -15.98 -2.51
CA LYS A 436 -15.88 -15.54 -2.72
C LYS A 436 -16.75 -15.80 -1.48
N ALA A 437 -16.65 -16.98 -0.89
CA ALA A 437 -17.45 -17.36 0.28
C ALA A 437 -17.17 -16.48 1.49
N ALA A 438 -15.91 -16.07 1.71
CA ALA A 438 -15.53 -15.16 2.78
C ALA A 438 -16.30 -13.83 2.67
N PHE A 439 -16.37 -13.23 1.47
CA PHE A 439 -17.14 -12.01 1.25
C PHE A 439 -18.66 -12.22 1.38
N MET A 440 -19.20 -13.32 0.82
CA MET A 440 -20.64 -13.59 0.90
C MET A 440 -21.10 -13.82 2.34
N GLN A 441 -20.29 -14.49 3.16
CA GLN A 441 -20.64 -14.74 4.55
C GLN A 441 -20.77 -13.44 5.34
N VAL A 442 -19.89 -12.46 5.09
CA VAL A 442 -19.98 -11.14 5.72
C VAL A 442 -21.26 -10.40 5.33
N GLN A 443 -21.68 -10.49 4.07
CA GLN A 443 -22.93 -9.88 3.63
C GLN A 443 -24.16 -10.39 4.38
N GLU A 444 -24.17 -11.65 4.85
CA GLU A 444 -25.27 -12.20 5.65
C GLU A 444 -25.30 -11.69 7.10
N TYR A 445 -24.18 -11.15 7.60
CA TYR A 445 -24.07 -10.62 8.97
C TYR A 445 -24.46 -9.13 9.09
N PHE A 446 -24.54 -8.39 7.99
CA PHE A 446 -24.97 -7.00 7.92
C PHE A 446 -26.45 -6.87 7.57
#